data_AF-A0A7T6AR19-F1
#
_entry.id   AF-A0A7T6AR19-F1
#
_cell.length_a   1.000
_cell.length_b   1.000
_cell.length_c   1.000
_cell.angle_alpha   90.00
_cell.angle_beta   90.00
_cell.angle_gamma   90.00
#
_symmetry.space_group_name_H-M   'P 1'
#
loop_
_entity.id
_entity.type
_entity.pdbx_description
1 polymer ?
#
loop_
_entity_poly.entity_id
_entity_poly.type
_entity_poly.pdbx_seq_one_letter_code
_entity_poly.pdbx_strand_id
1 'polypeptide(L)' 'MTREQQISHNLKAVENAVAQQTLEGLEVPPDVVAEMKRAARGELEIEEGIRITVRRFMHGKIRGQRPLP' A
#
# COMPACT_ATOMS: atom_id res chain seq x y z
N MET A 1 17.26 -10.04 13.55
CA MET A 1 15.99 -9.32 13.83
C MET A 1 14.93 -10.36 14.13
N THR A 2 14.14 -10.19 15.18
CA THR A 2 13.00 -11.10 15.45
C THR A 2 11.90 -10.85 14.42
N ARG A 3 10.97 -11.80 14.28
CA ARG A 3 9.80 -11.65 13.39
C ARG A 3 8.98 -10.40 13.74
N GLU A 4 8.78 -10.13 15.02
CA GLU A 4 8.05 -8.96 15.48
C GLU A 4 8.77 -7.65 15.14
N GLN A 5 10.10 -7.62 15.29
CA GLN A 5 10.91 -6.48 14.86
C GLN A 5 10.81 -6.28 13.35
N GLN A 6 10.79 -7.36 12.56
CA GLN A 6 10.60 -7.30 11.10
C GLN A 6 9.24 -6.74 10.72
N ILE A 7 8.17 -7.20 11.36
CA ILE A 7 6.83 -6.69 11.12
C ILE A 7 6.74 -5.20 11.48
N SER A 8 7.29 -4.80 12.63
CA SER A 8 7.31 -3.39 13.06
C SER A 8 8.08 -2.50 12.07
N HIS A 9 9.27 -2.95 11.64
CA HIS A 9 10.07 -2.26 10.64
C HIS A 9 9.32 -2.11 9.31
N ASN A 10 8.70 -3.17 8.83
CA ASN A 10 7.95 -3.17 7.57
C ASN A 10 6.70 -2.27 7.66
N LEU A 11 5.96 -2.30 8.77
CA LEU A 11 4.82 -1.42 8.98
C LEU A 11 5.25 0.05 8.97
N LYS A 12 6.41 0.36 9.55
CA LYS A 12 6.97 1.72 9.49
C LYS A 12 7.33 2.14 8.07
N ALA A 13 7.87 1.22 7.27
CA ALA A 13 8.12 1.48 5.86
C ALA A 13 6.83 1.80 5.08
N VAL A 14 5.73 1.10 5.37
CA VAL A 14 4.40 1.40 4.78
C VAL A 14 3.91 2.79 5.19
N GLU A 15 4.02 3.15 6.48
CA GLU A 15 3.66 4.49 6.95
C GLU A 15 4.45 5.59 6.23
N ASN A 16 5.77 5.41 6.10
CA ASN A 16 6.63 6.37 5.44
C ASN A 16 6.28 6.50 3.95
N ALA A 17 5.99 5.39 3.27
CA ALA A 17 5.59 5.40 1.86
C ALA A 17 4.26 6.14 1.65
N VAL A 18 3.27 5.95 2.54
CA VAL A 18 2.00 6.69 2.48
C VAL A 18 2.23 8.18 2.74
N ALA A 19 3.01 8.52 3.76
CA ALA A 19 3.33 9.91 4.09
C ALA A 19 4.03 10.62 2.92
N GLN A 20 4.94 9.94 2.22
CA GLN A 20 5.59 10.49 1.04
C GLN A 20 4.57 10.87 -0.05
N GLN A 21 3.57 10.03 -0.32
CA GLN A 21 2.52 10.36 -1.30
C GLN A 21 1.70 11.57 -0.85
N THR A 22 1.37 11.66 0.45
CA THR A 22 0.64 12.80 1.00
C THR A 22 1.43 14.11 0.90
N LEU A 23 2.76 14.07 1.07
CA LEU A 23 3.62 15.25 0.87
C LEU A 23 3.60 15.76 -0.58
N GLU A 24 3.36 14.87 -1.55
CA GLU A 24 3.18 15.21 -2.97
C GLU A 24 1.72 15.63 -3.30
N GLY A 25 0.85 15.75 -2.29
CA GLY A 25 -0.58 16.06 -2.49
C GLY A 25 -1.41 14.89 -3.02
N LEU A 26 -0.85 13.67 -3.03
CA LEU A 26 -1.53 12.47 -3.50
C LEU A 26 -2.22 11.75 -2.34
N GLU A 27 -3.40 11.21 -2.64
CA GLU A 27 -4.14 10.35 -1.72
C GLU A 27 -3.95 8.88 -2.11
N VAL A 28 -3.43 8.08 -1.18
CA VAL A 28 -3.33 6.63 -1.38
C VAL A 28 -4.66 5.98 -1.02
N PRO A 29 -5.28 5.21 -1.93
CA PRO A 29 -6.55 4.55 -1.65
C PRO A 29 -6.49 3.66 -0.40
N PRO A 30 -7.47 3.71 0.52
CA PRO A 30 -7.44 2.97 1.78
C PRO A 30 -7.25 1.45 1.60
N ASP A 31 -7.85 0.90 0.55
CA ASP A 31 -7.71 -0.51 0.16
C ASP A 31 -6.26 -0.91 -0.13
N VAL A 32 -5.49 -0.02 -0.77
CA VAL A 32 -4.07 -0.25 -1.08
C VAL A 32 -3.25 -0.23 0.19
N VAL A 33 -3.52 0.74 1.08
CA VAL A 33 -2.84 0.82 2.39
C VAL A 33 -3.11 -0.45 3.21
N ALA A 34 -4.34 -0.98 3.17
CA ALA A 34 -4.69 -2.22 3.86
C ALA A 34 -3.89 -3.42 3.32
N GLU A 35 -3.82 -3.61 2.00
CA GLU A 35 -3.05 -4.72 1.41
C GLU A 35 -1.54 -4.60 1.70
N MET A 36 -0.99 -3.38 1.66
CA MET A 36 0.42 -3.16 2.00
C MET A 36 0.71 -3.47 3.47
N LYS A 37 -0.22 -3.19 4.40
CA LYS A 37 -0.08 -3.56 5.81
C LYS A 37 -0.15 -5.08 6.01
N ARG A 38 -0.98 -5.80 5.24
CA ARG A 38 -1.04 -7.27 5.26
C ARG A 38 0.27 -7.89 4.76
N ALA A 39 0.82 -7.34 3.67
CA ALA A 39 2.14 -7.73 3.17
C ALA A 39 3.25 -7.46 4.20
N ALA A 40 3.24 -6.30 4.86
CA ALA A 40 4.20 -5.96 5.91
C ALA A 40 4.19 -6.94 7.10
N ARG A 41 3.02 -7.54 7.40
CA ARG A 41 2.86 -8.58 8.43
C ARG A 41 3.25 -9.99 7.97
N GLY A 42 3.54 -10.16 6.68
CA GLY A 42 3.78 -11.46 6.06
C GLY A 42 2.52 -12.30 5.87
N GLU A 43 1.34 -11.68 5.83
CA GLU A 43 0.07 -12.35 5.48
C GLU A 43 -0.05 -12.61 3.98
N LEU A 44 0.71 -11.85 3.17
CA LEU A 44 0.79 -11.93 1.72
C LEU A 44 2.23 -11.61 1.29
N GLU A 45 2.69 -12.24 0.21
CA GLU A 45 3.91 -11.80 -0.47
C GLU A 45 3.70 -10.43 -1.12
N ILE A 46 4.74 -9.60 -1.14
CA ILE A 46 4.68 -8.25 -1.72
C ILE A 46 4.23 -8.28 -3.19
N GLU A 47 4.70 -9.25 -3.96
CA GLU A 47 4.30 -9.45 -5.36
C GLU A 47 2.79 -9.72 -5.51
N GLU A 48 2.21 -10.45 -4.56
CA GLU A 48 0.77 -10.70 -4.56
C GLU A 48 0.00 -9.44 -4.16
N GLY A 49 0.50 -8.66 -3.20
CA GLY A 49 -0.06 -7.36 -2.84
C GLY A 49 -0.09 -6.37 -4.02
N ILE A 50 0.99 -6.33 -4.81
CA ILE A 50 1.06 -5.52 -6.04
C ILE A 50 0.05 -6.03 -7.07
N ARG A 51 -0.01 -7.35 -7.32
CA ARG A 51 -0.96 -7.95 -8.26
C ARG A 51 -2.42 -7.66 -7.89
N ILE A 52 -2.77 -7.76 -6.61
CA ILE A 52 -4.12 -7.44 -6.12
C ILE A 52 -4.44 -5.96 -6.35
N THR A 53 -3.50 -5.07 -6.04
CA THR A 53 -3.64 -3.62 -6.25
C THR A 53 -3.87 -3.28 -7.72
N VAL A 54 -3.02 -3.80 -8.62
CA VAL A 54 -3.15 -3.61 -10.07
C VAL A 54 -4.49 -4.15 -10.58
N ARG A 55 -4.87 -5.36 -10.16
CA ARG A 55 -6.15 -5.97 -10.54
C ARG A 55 -7.34 -5.11 -10.10
N ARG A 56 -7.31 -4.52 -8.91
CA ARG A 56 -8.38 -3.65 -8.41
C ARG A 56 -8.43 -2.32 -9.18
N PHE A 57 -7.29 -1.76 -9.54
CA PHE A 57 -7.20 -0.56 -10.39
C PHE A 57 -7.80 -0.83 -11.78
N MET A 58 -7.40 -1.93 -12.43
CA MET A 58 -7.91 -2.31 -13.76
C MET A 58 -9.43 -2.55 -13.79
N HIS A 59 -10.00 -3.05 -12.69
CA HIS A 59 -11.46 -3.26 -12.58
C HIS A 59 -12.21 -2.00 -12.11
N GLY A 60 -11.57 -0.84 -12.02
CA GLY A 60 -12.19 0.40 -11.56
C GLY A 60 -12.64 0.39 -10.09
N LYS A 61 -12.19 -0.62 -9.31
CA LYS A 61 -12.46 -0.76 -7.87
C LYS A 61 -11.58 0.17 -7.04
N ILE A 62 -10.44 0.58 -7.60
CA ILE A 62 -9.62 1.67 -7.10
C ILE A 62 -9.70 2.78 -8.14
N ARG A 63 -10.29 3.92 -7.77
CA ARG A 63 -10.27 5.13 -8.60
C ARG A 63 -9.05 5.94 -8.20
N GLY A 64 -8.08 6.08 -9.11
CA GLY A 64 -7.05 7.11 -8.96
C GLY A 64 -7.67 8.50 -9.05
N GLN A 65 -6.96 9.53 -8.55
CA GLN A 65 -7.38 10.92 -8.74
C GLN A 65 -7.64 11.15 -10.24
N ARG A 66 -8.81 11.73 -10.53
CA ARG A 66 -9.20 12.12 -11.89
C ARG A 66 -8.11 13.08 -12.39
N PRO A 67 -7.56 12.92 -13.61
CA PRO A 67 -6.63 13.92 -14.13
C PRO A 67 -7.33 15.28 -14.10
N LEU A 68 -6.64 16.30 -13.57
CA LEU A 68 -7.12 17.67 -13.64
C LEU A 68 -7.27 18.06 -15.13
N PRO A 69 -8.30 18.87 -15.46
CA PRO A 69 -8.56 19.31 -16.83
C PRO A 69 -7.40 20.10 -17.45
#